data_AF-A0A4Q6BU07-F1
#
_entry.id   AF-A0A4Q6BU07-F1
#
_cell.length_a   1.000
_cell.length_b   1.000
_cell.length_c   1.000
_cell.angle_alpha   90.00
_cell.angle_beta   90.00
_cell.angle_gamma   90.00
#
_symmetry.space_group_name_H-M   'P 1'
#
loop_
_entity.id
_entity.type
_entity.pdbx_description
1 polymer ?
#
loop_
_entity_poly.entity_id
_entity_poly.type
_entity_poly.pdbx_seq_one_letter_code
_entity_poly.pdbx_strand_id
1 'polypeptide(L)'
;MQEAWKAWRSARRAAGTTVRGPAEICGEHVLGGAAVRVLMPCPELDDSLGANDNSIVFSLEHAGVRALFVGDAEHAEEAKLLALRPAAIRADLLKIGHHGSRTSTGPDFLSAVAPALAVVSAGARNRFGHPHPNTLATLDAAAIPLARTDRMGGVRIEWNAGGIVVQGTDFSAVRENAPLWRP
;
A
#
# COMPACT_ATOMS: atom_id res chain seq x y z
N MET A 1 -11.85 -3.23 19.16
CA MET A 1 -11.88 -3.07 17.69
C MET A 1 -12.57 -4.25 17.00
N GLN A 2 -12.21 -5.50 17.32
CA GLN A 2 -12.82 -6.69 16.71
C GLN A 2 -14.35 -6.78 16.88
N GLU A 3 -14.89 -6.51 18.06
CA GLU A 3 -16.35 -6.56 18.29
C GLU A 3 -17.12 -5.48 17.52
N ALA A 4 -16.56 -4.27 17.42
CA ALA A 4 -17.13 -3.20 16.60
C ALA A 4 -17.12 -3.56 15.10
N TRP A 5 -16.04 -4.20 14.62
CA TRP A 5 -15.96 -4.71 13.25
C TRP A 5 -17.01 -5.78 12.96
N LYS A 6 -17.16 -6.78 13.85
CA LYS A 6 -18.18 -7.84 13.71
C LYS A 6 -19.59 -7.26 13.68
N ALA A 7 -19.90 -6.33 14.60
CA ALA A 7 -21.19 -5.65 14.64
C ALA A 7 -21.45 -4.84 13.36
N TRP A 8 -20.46 -4.05 12.89
CA TRP A 8 -20.56 -3.29 11.64
C TRP A 8 -20.81 -4.21 10.43
N ARG A 9 -20.03 -5.29 10.30
CA ARG A 9 -20.14 -6.25 9.19
C ARG A 9 -21.52 -6.91 9.18
N SER A 10 -22.02 -7.32 10.34
CA SER A 10 -23.37 -7.87 10.49
C SER A 10 -24.43 -6.85 10.05
N ALA A 11 -24.34 -5.62 10.53
CA ALA A 11 -25.28 -4.56 10.17
C ALA A 11 -25.27 -4.21 8.68
N ARG A 12 -24.10 -4.19 8.02
CA ARG A 12 -23.99 -3.96 6.57
C ARG A 12 -24.60 -5.09 5.75
N ARG A 13 -24.34 -6.35 6.15
CA ARG A 13 -24.94 -7.53 5.49
C ARG A 13 -26.45 -7.56 5.64
N ALA A 14 -26.98 -7.24 6.83
CA ALA A 14 -28.42 -7.10 7.07
C ALA A 14 -29.05 -6.00 6.22
N ALA A 15 -28.30 -4.94 5.89
CA ALA A 15 -28.72 -3.87 4.98
C ALA A 15 -28.53 -4.20 3.48
N GLY A 16 -28.28 -5.46 3.12
CA GLY A 16 -28.10 -5.89 1.73
C GLY A 16 -26.76 -5.52 1.09
N THR A 17 -25.81 -4.97 1.86
CA THR A 17 -24.47 -4.66 1.35
C THR A 17 -23.62 -5.92 1.31
N THR A 18 -23.08 -6.26 0.14
CA THR A 18 -22.10 -7.33 0.02
C THR A 18 -20.78 -6.92 0.69
N VAL A 19 -20.43 -7.61 1.78
CA VAL A 19 -19.13 -7.46 2.45
C VAL A 19 -18.34 -8.74 2.27
N ARG A 20 -17.25 -8.66 1.49
CA ARG A 20 -16.33 -9.77 1.23
C ARG A 20 -15.14 -9.71 2.17
N GLY A 21 -14.81 -10.85 2.78
CA GLY A 21 -13.59 -11.00 3.60
C GLY A 21 -12.43 -11.63 2.82
N PRO A 22 -11.26 -11.82 3.47
CA PRO A 22 -10.10 -12.52 2.91
C PRO A 22 -10.45 -13.76 2.08
N ALA A 23 -11.18 -14.72 2.66
CA ALA A 23 -11.56 -15.96 1.98
C ALA A 23 -12.29 -15.76 0.64
N GLU A 24 -12.98 -14.63 0.47
CA GLU A 24 -13.76 -14.30 -0.73
C GLU A 24 -12.97 -13.43 -1.73
N ILE A 25 -11.90 -12.76 -1.29
CA ILE A 25 -11.08 -11.87 -2.13
C ILE A 25 -9.69 -12.46 -2.44
N CYS A 26 -9.28 -13.54 -1.80
CA CYS A 26 -8.01 -14.20 -2.08
C CYS A 26 -7.93 -14.72 -3.51
N GLY A 27 -6.71 -14.73 -4.06
CA GLY A 27 -6.47 -15.16 -5.43
C GLY A 27 -6.45 -14.02 -6.42
N GLU A 28 -6.74 -14.34 -7.67
CA GLU A 28 -6.60 -13.45 -8.82
C GLU A 28 -7.95 -12.95 -9.33
N HIS A 29 -8.00 -11.67 -9.67
CA HIS A 29 -9.17 -10.94 -10.12
C HIS A 29 -8.79 -10.07 -11.32
N VAL A 30 -9.78 -9.67 -12.11
CA VAL A 30 -9.58 -8.72 -13.21
C VAL A 30 -10.42 -7.48 -12.94
N LEU A 31 -9.78 -6.31 -12.95
CA LEU A 31 -10.43 -5.01 -12.76
C LEU A 31 -9.99 -4.06 -13.87
N GLY A 32 -10.91 -3.69 -14.75
CA GLY A 32 -10.62 -2.73 -15.83
C GLY A 32 -9.48 -3.13 -16.77
N GLY A 33 -9.27 -4.45 -16.98
CA GLY A 33 -8.17 -4.99 -17.79
C GLY A 33 -6.85 -5.20 -17.03
N ALA A 34 -6.77 -4.81 -15.75
CA ALA A 34 -5.64 -5.12 -14.89
C ALA A 34 -5.87 -6.45 -14.14
N ALA A 35 -4.84 -7.29 -14.06
CA ALA A 35 -4.83 -8.46 -13.18
C ALA A 35 -4.48 -8.01 -11.76
N VAL A 36 -5.33 -8.33 -10.79
CA VAL A 36 -5.15 -7.99 -9.38
C VAL A 36 -5.06 -9.27 -8.58
N ARG A 37 -3.95 -9.48 -7.87
CA ARG A 37 -3.74 -10.65 -7.03
C ARG A 37 -3.61 -10.26 -5.57
N VAL A 38 -4.54 -10.72 -4.74
CA VAL A 38 -4.46 -10.55 -3.28
C VAL A 38 -3.51 -11.61 -2.72
N LEU A 39 -2.46 -11.14 -2.03
CA LEU A 39 -1.37 -11.97 -1.52
C LEU A 39 -1.56 -12.29 -0.03
N MET A 40 -1.98 -11.30 0.75
CA MET A 40 -2.20 -11.38 2.19
C MET A 40 -3.34 -10.43 2.61
N PRO A 41 -3.97 -10.69 3.77
CA PRO A 41 -3.98 -11.97 4.46
C PRO A 41 -4.86 -12.98 3.71
N CYS A 42 -4.43 -14.24 3.60
CA CYS A 42 -5.16 -15.29 2.87
C CYS A 42 -4.97 -16.68 3.49
N PRO A 43 -6.04 -17.47 3.70
CA PRO A 43 -7.46 -17.19 3.40
C PRO A 43 -8.19 -16.41 4.49
N GLU A 44 -7.53 -16.11 5.61
CA GLU A 44 -8.13 -15.48 6.78
C GLU A 44 -7.15 -14.51 7.44
N LEU A 45 -7.67 -13.65 8.33
CA LEU A 45 -6.84 -12.78 9.15
C LEU A 45 -6.05 -13.63 10.15
N ASP A 46 -4.87 -13.15 10.53
CA ASP A 46 -4.10 -13.75 11.61
C ASP A 46 -4.40 -13.01 12.92
N ASP A 47 -5.16 -13.66 13.81
CA ASP A 47 -5.55 -13.10 15.10
C ASP A 47 -4.36 -12.86 16.05
N SER A 48 -3.17 -13.42 15.76
CA SER A 48 -1.93 -13.14 16.49
C SER A 48 -1.26 -11.83 16.09
N LEU A 49 -1.70 -11.21 15.00
CA LEU A 49 -1.13 -9.97 14.45
C LEU A 49 -1.99 -8.75 14.74
N GLY A 50 -1.35 -7.58 14.74
CA GLY A 50 -2.03 -6.29 14.77
C GLY A 50 -2.82 -6.01 13.48
N ALA A 51 -3.59 -4.92 13.48
CA ALA A 51 -4.34 -4.51 12.29
C ALA A 51 -3.43 -4.14 11.11
N ASN A 52 -2.27 -3.54 11.40
CA ASN A 52 -1.27 -3.15 10.40
C ASN A 52 -0.67 -4.36 9.70
N ASP A 53 -0.27 -5.39 10.45
CA ASP A 53 0.28 -6.63 9.90
C ASP A 53 -0.81 -7.60 9.37
N ASN A 54 -2.07 -7.17 9.37
CA ASN A 54 -3.17 -7.80 8.65
C ASN A 54 -3.59 -6.93 7.44
N SER A 55 -2.66 -6.17 6.87
CA SER A 55 -2.95 -5.31 5.73
C SER A 55 -3.32 -6.13 4.50
N ILE A 56 -4.26 -5.63 3.71
CA ILE A 56 -4.51 -6.23 2.40
C ILE A 56 -3.33 -5.90 1.50
N VAL A 57 -2.50 -6.91 1.26
CA VAL A 57 -1.38 -6.83 0.33
C VAL A 57 -1.84 -7.39 -1.00
N PHE A 58 -1.70 -6.61 -2.07
CA PHE A 58 -2.05 -7.04 -3.40
C PHE A 58 -1.11 -6.50 -4.46
N SER A 59 -0.93 -7.26 -5.53
CA SER A 59 -0.31 -6.78 -6.75
C SER A 59 -1.36 -6.40 -7.79
N LEU A 60 -1.05 -5.40 -8.61
CA LEU A 60 -1.79 -5.00 -9.78
C LEU A 60 -0.84 -5.06 -10.98
N GLU A 61 -1.20 -5.83 -12.00
CA GLU A 61 -0.43 -5.96 -13.24
C GLU A 61 -1.25 -5.48 -14.42
N HIS A 62 -0.71 -4.52 -15.17
CA HIS A 62 -1.36 -3.95 -16.34
C HIS A 62 -0.32 -3.51 -17.36
N ALA A 63 -0.51 -3.92 -18.62
CA ALA A 63 0.40 -3.59 -19.72
C ALA A 63 1.88 -3.94 -19.42
N GLY A 64 2.12 -5.07 -18.73
CA GLY A 64 3.46 -5.55 -18.38
C GLY A 64 4.13 -4.84 -17.20
N VAL A 65 3.48 -3.86 -16.58
CA VAL A 65 3.96 -3.20 -15.36
C VAL A 65 3.23 -3.76 -14.16
N ARG A 66 3.97 -4.10 -13.10
CA ARG A 66 3.42 -4.58 -11.84
C ARG A 66 3.64 -3.59 -10.72
N ALA A 67 2.56 -3.23 -10.04
CA ALA A 67 2.57 -2.46 -8.80
C ALA A 67 2.25 -3.36 -7.60
N LEU A 68 2.96 -3.17 -6.49
CA LEU A 68 2.66 -3.80 -5.21
C LEU A 68 2.16 -2.76 -4.21
N PHE A 69 1.03 -3.06 -3.58
CA PHE A 69 0.44 -2.27 -2.51
C PHE A 69 0.43 -3.11 -1.24
N VAL A 70 1.11 -2.62 -0.20
CA VAL A 70 1.26 -3.37 1.06
C VAL A 70 0.48 -2.77 2.24
N GLY A 71 -0.42 -1.81 1.97
CA GLY A 71 -1.20 -1.14 3.01
C GLY A 71 -0.30 -0.53 4.10
N ASP A 72 -0.56 -0.92 5.34
CA ASP A 72 0.19 -0.52 6.53
C ASP A 72 1.08 -1.65 7.08
N ALA A 73 1.42 -2.65 6.25
CA ALA A 73 2.30 -3.75 6.62
C ALA A 73 3.57 -3.26 7.32
N GLU A 74 3.83 -3.81 8.50
CA GLU A 74 5.06 -3.60 9.25
C GLU A 74 6.00 -4.79 9.00
N HIS A 75 7.17 -4.79 9.64
CA HIS A 75 8.20 -5.79 9.41
C HIS A 75 7.72 -7.24 9.63
N ALA A 76 6.69 -7.47 10.47
CA ALA A 76 6.18 -8.81 10.69
C ALA A 76 5.40 -9.33 9.47
N GLU A 77 4.54 -8.52 8.86
CA GLU A 77 3.86 -8.88 7.61
C GLU A 77 4.83 -8.93 6.43
N GLU A 78 5.83 -8.05 6.36
CA GLU A 78 6.92 -8.13 5.37
C GLU A 78 7.67 -9.47 5.45
N ALA A 79 8.02 -9.91 6.64
CA ALA A 79 8.67 -11.21 6.86
C ALA A 79 7.77 -12.38 6.45
N LYS A 80 6.46 -12.30 6.71
CA LYS A 80 5.49 -13.32 6.25
C LYS A 80 5.39 -13.35 4.73
N LEU A 81 5.35 -12.19 4.06
CA LEU A 81 5.35 -12.10 2.61
C LEU A 81 6.61 -12.74 2.01
N LEU A 82 7.78 -12.45 2.57
CA LEU A 82 9.06 -13.04 2.16
C LEU A 82 9.07 -14.57 2.32
N ALA A 83 8.57 -15.08 3.44
CA ALA A 83 8.54 -16.51 3.71
C ALA A 83 7.53 -17.26 2.84
N LEU A 84 6.34 -16.68 2.62
CA LEU A 84 5.21 -17.38 2.05
C LEU A 84 5.00 -17.10 0.56
N ARG A 85 5.45 -15.94 0.06
CA ARG A 85 5.13 -15.42 -1.28
C ARG A 85 6.33 -14.73 -1.97
N PRO A 86 7.58 -15.20 -1.86
CA PRO A 86 8.76 -14.46 -2.33
C PRO A 86 8.73 -14.12 -3.83
N ALA A 87 8.22 -15.03 -4.66
CA ALA A 87 8.12 -14.79 -6.11
C ALA A 87 6.98 -13.81 -6.50
N ALA A 88 5.96 -13.67 -5.66
CA ALA A 88 4.78 -12.87 -5.97
C ALA A 88 4.92 -11.40 -5.59
N ILE A 89 5.90 -11.06 -4.74
CA ILE A 89 6.12 -9.68 -4.27
C ILE A 89 7.05 -8.85 -5.15
N ARG A 90 7.75 -9.46 -6.12
CA ARG A 90 8.53 -8.70 -7.12
C ARG A 90 7.61 -7.76 -7.89
N ALA A 91 7.95 -6.46 -7.97
CA ALA A 91 7.13 -5.44 -8.63
C ALA A 91 8.00 -4.28 -9.14
N ASP A 92 7.55 -3.59 -10.19
CA ASP A 92 8.22 -2.40 -10.74
C ASP A 92 7.91 -1.14 -9.92
N LEU A 93 6.69 -1.07 -9.38
CA LEU A 93 6.20 0.01 -8.53
C LEU A 93 5.89 -0.51 -7.13
N LEU A 94 6.38 0.15 -6.10
CA LEU A 94 6.05 -0.18 -4.71
C LEU A 94 5.38 1.01 -4.03
N LYS A 95 4.12 0.85 -3.61
CA LYS A 95 3.54 1.75 -2.61
C LYS A 95 3.97 1.26 -1.23
N ILE A 96 4.94 1.95 -0.63
CA ILE A 96 5.56 1.50 0.63
C ILE A 96 4.55 1.49 1.78
N GLY A 97 4.81 0.61 2.75
CA GLY A 97 3.95 0.37 3.89
C GLY A 97 3.85 1.55 4.83
N HIS A 98 2.71 1.68 5.49
CA HIS A 98 2.53 2.44 6.73
C HIS A 98 3.06 3.86 6.66
N HIS A 99 2.77 4.55 5.56
CA HIS A 99 3.21 5.93 5.31
C HIS A 99 4.75 6.14 5.34
N GLY A 100 5.54 5.06 5.28
CA GLY A 100 6.98 5.09 5.49
C GLY A 100 7.36 5.15 6.98
N SER A 101 6.64 4.44 7.84
CA SER A 101 6.99 4.28 9.26
C SER A 101 8.34 3.58 9.43
N ARG A 102 9.02 3.86 10.56
CA ARG A 102 10.26 3.18 10.98
C ARG A 102 10.09 1.66 11.14
N THR A 103 8.85 1.19 11.29
CA THR A 103 8.47 -0.22 11.45
C THR A 103 8.16 -0.92 10.12
N SER A 104 8.37 -0.24 8.98
CA SER A 104 8.05 -0.75 7.65
C SER A 104 9.18 -0.48 6.67
N THR A 105 9.09 -1.08 5.48
CA THR A 105 10.04 -0.98 4.38
C THR A 105 11.43 -1.47 4.80
N GLY A 106 11.50 -2.71 5.30
CA GLY A 106 12.76 -3.34 5.67
C GLY A 106 13.67 -3.61 4.45
N PRO A 107 15.00 -3.67 4.62
CA PRO A 107 15.95 -3.87 3.52
C PRO A 107 15.76 -5.21 2.80
N ASP A 108 15.50 -6.31 3.52
CA ASP A 108 15.29 -7.63 2.91
C ASP A 108 14.01 -7.66 2.07
N PHE A 109 12.95 -7.02 2.57
CA PHE A 109 11.69 -6.86 1.85
C PHE A 109 11.89 -6.03 0.59
N LEU A 110 12.54 -4.88 0.72
CA LEU A 110 12.82 -3.98 -0.40
C LEU A 110 13.69 -4.65 -1.48
N SER A 111 14.68 -5.44 -1.06
CA SER A 111 15.54 -6.24 -1.95
C SER A 111 14.73 -7.29 -2.73
N ALA A 112 13.79 -7.97 -2.07
CA ALA A 112 12.95 -8.97 -2.74
C ALA A 112 11.90 -8.36 -3.68
N VAL A 113 11.33 -7.21 -3.33
CA VAL A 113 10.40 -6.48 -4.21
C VAL A 113 11.15 -5.92 -5.44
N ALA A 114 12.35 -5.41 -5.23
CA ALA A 114 13.24 -4.80 -6.22
C ALA A 114 12.55 -3.75 -7.14
N PRO A 115 11.86 -2.73 -6.59
CA PRO A 115 11.11 -1.77 -7.39
C PRO A 115 12.01 -0.77 -8.11
N ALA A 116 11.60 -0.36 -9.31
CA ALA A 116 12.21 0.75 -10.04
C ALA A 116 11.75 2.12 -9.50
N LEU A 117 10.59 2.17 -8.83
CA LEU A 117 10.06 3.37 -8.19
C LEU A 117 9.26 3.01 -6.94
N ALA A 118 9.55 3.72 -5.85
CA ALA A 118 8.74 3.70 -4.64
C ALA A 118 7.84 4.93 -4.55
N VAL A 119 6.67 4.75 -3.94
CA VAL A 119 5.72 5.83 -3.61
C VAL A 119 5.44 5.78 -2.12
N VAL A 120 5.43 6.95 -1.48
CA VAL A 120 4.95 7.09 -0.11
C VAL A 120 3.79 8.07 -0.04
N SER A 121 2.72 7.61 0.62
CA SER A 121 1.59 8.46 0.98
C SER A 121 1.84 8.98 2.39
N ALA A 122 2.17 10.25 2.50
CA ALA A 122 2.37 10.98 3.74
C ALA A 122 1.76 12.38 3.63
N GLY A 123 1.36 12.96 4.76
CA GLY A 123 0.82 14.33 4.80
C GLY A 123 1.92 15.37 4.93
N ALA A 124 1.79 16.51 4.24
CA ALA A 124 2.73 17.65 4.30
C ALA A 124 2.95 18.21 5.72
N ARG A 125 1.95 18.07 6.59
CA ARG A 125 1.99 18.48 8.01
C ARG A 125 1.73 17.31 8.95
N ASN A 126 2.20 16.12 8.57
CA ASN A 126 1.98 14.95 9.41
C ASN A 126 2.70 15.10 10.75
N ARG A 127 2.00 14.76 11.83
CA ARG A 127 2.52 14.86 13.21
C ARG A 127 3.34 13.64 13.64
N PHE A 128 3.35 12.59 12.82
CA PHE A 128 3.96 11.30 13.13
C PHE A 128 5.45 11.23 12.73
N GLY A 129 5.93 12.21 11.95
CA GLY A 129 7.30 12.23 11.44
C GLY A 129 7.53 11.25 10.29
N HIS A 130 6.48 10.95 9.51
CA HIS A 130 6.55 10.07 8.34
C HIS A 130 6.77 10.85 7.03
N PRO A 131 7.48 10.31 6.04
CA PRO A 131 8.27 9.08 6.10
C PRO A 131 9.44 9.24 7.07
N HIS A 132 9.72 8.22 7.87
CA HIS A 132 10.75 8.26 8.90
C HIS A 132 12.15 8.30 8.27
N PRO A 133 13.14 9.02 8.85
CA PRO A 133 14.50 9.10 8.31
C PRO A 133 15.15 7.75 8.01
N ASN A 134 15.00 6.75 8.88
CA ASN A 134 15.52 5.39 8.63
C ASN A 134 14.93 4.76 7.36
N THR A 135 13.62 4.91 7.12
CA THR A 135 12.97 4.39 5.91
C THR A 135 13.49 5.09 4.66
N LEU A 136 13.70 6.41 4.74
CA LEU A 136 14.31 7.17 3.64
C LEU A 136 15.75 6.71 3.38
N ALA A 137 16.54 6.45 4.43
CA ALA A 137 17.90 5.94 4.30
C ALA A 137 17.95 4.54 3.71
N THR A 138 17.00 3.66 4.04
CA THR A 138 16.88 2.32 3.42
C THR A 138 16.64 2.43 1.91
N LEU A 139 15.74 3.31 1.48
CA LEU A 139 15.45 3.54 0.06
C LEU A 139 16.65 4.15 -0.68
N ASP A 140 17.32 5.11 -0.06
CA ASP A 140 18.52 5.77 -0.60
C ASP A 140 19.68 4.78 -0.77
N ALA A 141 19.93 3.94 0.24
CA ALA A 141 20.95 2.89 0.20
C ALA A 141 20.69 1.84 -0.88
N ALA A 142 19.42 1.58 -1.20
CA ALA A 142 19.00 0.70 -2.30
C ALA A 142 18.96 1.41 -3.66
N ALA A 143 19.29 2.71 -3.73
CA ALA A 143 19.19 3.56 -4.91
C ALA A 143 17.79 3.55 -5.56
N ILE A 144 16.74 3.48 -4.74
CA ILE A 144 15.35 3.45 -5.20
C ILE A 144 14.77 4.87 -5.19
N PRO A 145 14.38 5.41 -6.36
CA PRO A 145 13.69 6.70 -6.43
C PRO A 145 12.38 6.69 -5.62
N LEU A 146 12.07 7.81 -4.97
CA LEU A 146 10.90 7.94 -4.12
C LEU A 146 10.02 9.14 -4.51
N ALA A 147 8.79 8.87 -4.94
CA ALA A 147 7.73 9.87 -5.09
C ALA A 147 6.97 10.04 -3.76
N ARG A 148 6.75 11.30 -3.33
CA ARG A 148 6.17 11.58 -2.01
C ARG A 148 4.99 12.53 -2.08
N THR A 149 3.83 12.11 -1.57
CA THR A 149 2.63 12.96 -1.59
C THR A 149 2.75 14.19 -0.69
N ASP A 150 3.57 14.13 0.35
CA ASP A 150 3.83 15.25 1.26
C ASP A 150 4.62 16.39 0.59
N ARG A 151 5.28 16.11 -0.54
CA ARG A 151 6.02 17.09 -1.34
C ARG A 151 5.36 17.42 -2.67
N MET A 152 4.63 16.47 -3.25
CA MET A 152 4.09 16.57 -4.61
C MET A 152 2.57 16.80 -4.67
N GLY A 153 1.88 16.75 -3.54
CA GLY A 153 0.41 16.66 -3.51
C GLY A 153 -0.05 15.26 -3.89
N GLY A 154 -1.10 15.14 -4.70
CA GLY A 154 -1.45 13.87 -5.32
C GLY A 154 -0.32 13.41 -6.24
N VAL A 155 0.08 12.14 -6.15
CA VAL A 155 1.03 11.52 -7.07
C VAL A 155 0.25 10.71 -8.09
N ARG A 156 0.41 11.05 -9.37
CA ARG A 156 -0.15 10.33 -10.51
C ARG A 156 0.99 9.59 -11.21
N ILE A 157 0.80 8.30 -11.44
CA ILE A 157 1.74 7.47 -12.20
C ILE A 157 1.00 6.96 -13.43
N GLU A 158 1.60 7.20 -14.58
CA GLU A 158 1.13 6.71 -15.86
C GLU A 158 2.20 5.84 -16.49
N TRP A 159 1.80 4.77 -17.15
CA TRP A 159 2.73 3.91 -17.86
C TRP A 159 2.15 3.45 -19.19
N ASN A 160 3.03 3.32 -20.17
CA ASN A 160 2.74 2.75 -21.48
C ASN A 160 4.03 2.11 -22.04
N ALA A 161 4.01 1.69 -23.31
CA ALA A 161 5.17 1.09 -23.96
C ALA A 161 6.44 1.98 -23.95
N GLY A 162 6.29 3.31 -23.78
CA GLY A 162 7.36 4.29 -23.68
C GLY A 162 7.92 4.52 -22.27
N GLY A 163 7.43 3.81 -21.25
CA GLY A 163 7.94 3.84 -19.88
C GLY A 163 6.96 4.37 -18.84
N ILE A 164 7.49 4.72 -17.67
CA ILE A 164 6.75 5.21 -16.49
C ILE A 164 6.95 6.72 -16.36
N VAL A 165 5.83 7.45 -16.23
CA VAL A 165 5.79 8.91 -16.01
C VAL A 165 5.19 9.18 -14.63
N VAL A 166 5.83 10.06 -13.85
CA VAL A 166 5.40 10.45 -12.51
C VAL A 166 5.07 11.94 -12.50
N GLN A 167 3.88 12.30 -12.02
CA GLN A 167 3.41 13.68 -11.91
C GLN A 167 2.89 13.98 -10.51
N GLY A 168 3.13 15.20 -10.03
CA GLY A 168 2.50 15.75 -8.83
C GLY A 168 1.36 16.70 -9.21
N THR A 169 0.35 16.84 -8.34
CA THR A 169 -0.72 17.83 -8.55
C THR A 169 -0.37 19.24 -8.09
N ASP A 170 0.77 19.43 -7.42
CA ASP A 170 1.21 20.67 -6.76
C ASP A 170 0.22 21.19 -5.69
N PHE A 171 0.73 21.55 -4.51
CA PHE A 171 -0.09 22.13 -3.45
C PHE A 171 -0.64 23.50 -3.82
N SER A 172 -0.05 24.17 -4.82
CA SER A 172 -0.51 25.48 -5.32
C SER A 172 -1.92 25.45 -5.94
N ALA A 173 -2.38 24.28 -6.42
CA ALA A 173 -3.74 24.06 -6.93
C ALA A 173 -4.77 23.80 -5.80
N VAL A 174 -4.31 23.43 -4.60
CA VAL A 174 -5.16 23.28 -3.40
C VAL A 174 -5.20 24.63 -2.68
N ARG A 175 -5.74 25.65 -3.35
CA ARG A 175 -6.05 26.93 -2.69
C ARG A 175 -7.16 26.70 -1.66
N GLU A 176 -6.96 27.33 -0.50
CA GLU A 176 -7.91 27.54 0.59
C GLU A 176 -9.37 27.50 0.11
N ASN A 177 -10.16 26.51 0.54
CA ASN A 177 -11.63 26.54 0.74
C ASN A 177 -12.26 25.13 0.74
N ALA A 178 -11.74 24.20 1.55
CA ALA A 178 -12.53 23.05 1.96
C ALA A 178 -12.38 22.89 3.47
N PRO A 179 -13.47 22.96 4.26
CA PRO A 179 -13.38 22.72 5.69
C PRO A 179 -12.89 21.29 5.89
N LEU A 180 -11.72 21.19 6.52
CA LEU A 180 -11.21 19.93 7.06
C LEU A 180 -12.26 19.42 8.04
N TRP A 181 -12.86 18.28 7.68
CA TRP A 181 -13.64 17.35 8.50
C TRP A 181 -13.90 17.79 9.96
N ARG A 182 -15.17 18.02 10.31
CA ARG A 182 -15.63 18.13 11.71
C ARG A 182 -16.45 16.86 12.05
N PRO A 183 -16.27 16.30 13.26
CA PRO A 183 -16.85 15.01 13.66
C PRO A 183 -18.38 14.99 13.65
#